data_AF-A0A5R2N914-F1
#
_entry.id   AF-A0A5R2N914-F1
#
_cell.length_a   1.000
_cell.length_b   1.000
_cell.length_c   1.000
_cell.angle_alpha   90.00
_cell.angle_beta   90.00
_cell.angle_gamma   90.00
#
_symmetry.space_group_name_H-M   'P 1'
#
loop_
_entity.id
_entity.type
_entity.pdbx_description
1 polymer ?
#
loop_
_entity_poly.entity_id
_entity_poly.type
_entity_poly.pdbx_seq_one_letter_code
_entity_poly.pdbx_strand_id
1 'polypeptide(L)'
;MRLVWTLVLALASGAAHAASPEDDYIAARDKAISAIAAMESANAPVETLDAANDKARADLEQRLSTLLGPFTVKGFPAAGTINIESLSSSDVGFGMLDGLRHGTEDGPSIVASTRGLVERWLQSRAAETDADLKLPTGFDAALKLDAFYTQAIGSDAAFTGTLDF
;
A
#
# COMPACT_ATOMS: atom_id res chain seq x y z
N MET A 1 -19.76 -58.78 30.67
CA MET A 1 -20.43 -57.78 29.82
C MET A 1 -19.51 -56.58 29.70
N ARG A 2 -19.01 -56.28 28.50
CA ARG A 2 -18.13 -55.14 28.21
C ARG A 2 -18.95 -54.12 27.42
N LEU A 3 -19.24 -52.96 28.00
CA LEU A 3 -19.89 -51.85 27.28
C LEU A 3 -18.79 -50.96 26.67
N VAL A 4 -18.76 -50.91 25.34
CA VAL A 4 -17.86 -50.05 24.57
C VAL A 4 -18.53 -48.68 24.42
N TRP A 5 -17.88 -47.63 24.90
CA TRP A 5 -18.29 -46.25 24.68
C TRP A 5 -17.63 -45.73 23.40
N THR A 6 -18.44 -45.45 22.37
CA THR A 6 -17.98 -44.78 21.16
C THR A 6 -18.06 -43.27 21.38
N LEU A 7 -16.90 -42.61 21.49
CA LEU A 7 -16.79 -41.16 21.51
C LEU A 7 -16.85 -40.66 20.06
N VAL A 8 -17.92 -39.96 19.70
CA VAL A 8 -18.02 -39.26 18.40
C VAL A 8 -17.29 -37.92 18.54
N LEU A 9 -16.16 -37.77 17.84
CA LEU A 9 -15.46 -36.49 17.69
C LEU A 9 -16.15 -35.70 16.58
N ALA A 10 -16.99 -34.73 16.93
CA ALA A 10 -17.52 -33.76 15.98
C ALA A 10 -16.42 -32.73 15.66
N LEU A 11 -15.76 -32.86 14.49
CA LEU A 11 -14.90 -31.82 13.96
C LEU A 11 -15.77 -30.63 13.53
N ALA A 12 -15.86 -29.61 14.38
CA ALA A 12 -16.26 -28.28 13.95
C ALA A 12 -15.11 -27.69 13.12
N SER A 13 -15.15 -27.91 11.80
CA SER A 13 -14.28 -27.24 10.84
C SER A 13 -14.67 -25.76 10.78
N GLY A 14 -14.25 -24.97 11.76
CA GLY A 14 -14.26 -23.52 11.63
C GLY A 14 -13.36 -23.16 10.46
N ALA A 15 -13.93 -22.61 9.39
CA ALA A 15 -13.15 -22.00 8.32
C ALA A 15 -12.36 -20.83 8.92
N ALA A 16 -11.13 -21.08 9.34
CA ALA A 16 -10.18 -20.01 9.56
C ALA A 16 -9.92 -19.41 8.17
N HIS A 17 -10.59 -18.30 7.86
CA HIS A 17 -10.21 -17.47 6.72
C HIS A 17 -8.81 -16.95 7.02
N ALA A 18 -7.79 -17.63 6.47
CA ALA A 18 -6.46 -17.05 6.42
C ALA A 18 -6.59 -15.70 5.72
N ALA A 19 -6.07 -14.66 6.37
CA ALA A 19 -5.98 -13.34 5.77
C ALA A 19 -5.31 -13.46 4.40
N SER A 20 -5.81 -12.73 3.41
CA SER A 20 -5.14 -12.72 2.11
C SER A 20 -3.75 -12.08 2.28
N PRO A 21 -2.77 -12.38 1.40
CA PRO A 21 -1.49 -11.69 1.42
C PRO A 21 -1.62 -10.16 1.35
N GLU A 22 -2.66 -9.64 0.69
CA GLU A 22 -2.98 -8.21 0.69
C GLU A 22 -3.48 -7.73 2.06
N ASP A 23 -4.34 -8.49 2.74
CA ASP A 23 -4.81 -8.14 4.09
C ASP A 23 -3.67 -8.12 5.11
N ASP A 24 -2.74 -9.07 5.02
CA ASP A 24 -1.55 -9.12 5.87
C ASP A 24 -0.64 -7.90 5.63
N TYR A 25 -0.49 -7.48 4.36
CA TYR A 25 0.22 -6.26 4.00
C TYR A 25 -0.46 -5.00 4.59
N ILE A 26 -1.78 -4.86 4.41
CA ILE A 26 -2.54 -3.72 4.91
C ILE A 26 -2.47 -3.66 6.45
N ALA A 27 -2.63 -4.79 7.13
CA ALA A 27 -2.51 -4.84 8.59
C ALA A 27 -1.12 -4.42 9.08
N ALA A 28 -0.06 -4.78 8.36
CA ALA A 28 1.30 -4.34 8.68
C ALA A 28 1.47 -2.83 8.50
N ARG A 29 0.94 -2.27 7.40
CA ARG A 29 0.98 -0.83 7.13
C ARG A 29 0.21 -0.03 8.17
N ASP A 30 -1.02 -0.42 8.46
CA ASP A 30 -1.88 0.29 9.41
C ASP A 30 -1.29 0.24 10.84
N LYS A 31 -0.66 -0.89 11.20
CA LYS A 31 0.11 -1.01 12.45
C LYS A 31 1.30 -0.05 12.49
N ALA A 32 2.05 0.08 11.39
CA ALA A 32 3.18 0.99 11.32
C ALA A 32 2.74 2.46 11.42
N ILE A 33 1.69 2.85 10.69
CA ILE A 33 1.08 4.19 10.76
C ILE A 33 0.65 4.50 12.20
N SER A 34 -0.07 3.57 12.85
CA SER A 34 -0.50 3.76 14.24
C SER A 34 0.67 3.88 15.22
N ALA A 35 1.77 3.15 15.00
CA ALA A 35 2.95 3.24 15.85
C ALA A 35 3.67 4.59 15.68
N ILE A 36 3.78 5.08 14.45
CA ILE A 36 4.36 6.41 14.14
C ILE A 36 3.51 7.51 14.76
N ALA A 37 2.18 7.47 14.56
CA ALA A 37 1.26 8.44 15.16
C ALA A 37 1.35 8.47 16.70
N ALA A 38 1.57 7.32 17.35
CA ALA A 38 1.79 7.25 18.79
C ALA A 38 3.12 7.88 19.23
N MET A 39 4.19 7.73 18.43
CA MET A 39 5.48 8.37 18.68
C MET A 39 5.38 9.90 18.51
N GLU A 40 4.68 10.37 17.48
CA GLU A 40 4.41 11.81 17.27
C GLU A 40 3.62 12.41 18.44
N SER A 41 2.56 11.72 18.86
CA SER A 41 1.75 12.13 20.01
C SER A 41 2.57 12.19 21.32
N ALA A 42 3.62 11.38 21.43
CA ALA A 42 4.56 11.38 22.54
C ALA A 42 5.68 12.42 22.41
N ASN A 43 5.70 13.22 21.33
CA ASN A 43 6.79 14.13 20.98
C ASN A 43 8.15 13.42 20.94
N ALA A 44 8.19 12.22 20.35
CA ALA A 44 9.44 11.53 20.12
C ALA A 44 10.41 12.42 19.29
N PRO A 45 11.74 12.32 19.51
CA PRO A 45 12.71 13.04 18.70
C PRO A 45 12.54 12.74 17.21
N VAL A 46 12.78 13.73 16.35
CA VAL A 46 12.63 13.61 14.89
C VAL A 46 13.44 12.44 14.35
N GLU A 47 14.68 12.25 14.82
CA GLU A 47 15.55 11.16 14.37
C GLU A 47 14.98 9.78 14.73
N THR A 48 14.17 9.69 15.80
CA THR A 48 13.48 8.46 16.19
C THR A 48 12.28 8.19 15.29
N LEU A 49 11.55 9.24 14.91
CA LEU A 49 10.43 9.16 13.97
C LEU A 49 10.93 8.75 12.57
N ASP A 50 11.97 9.41 12.08
CA ASP A 50 12.59 9.11 10.78
C ASP A 50 13.05 7.66 10.71
N ALA A 51 13.79 7.20 11.73
CA ALA A 51 14.26 5.82 11.78
C ALA A 51 13.10 4.80 11.86
N ALA A 52 12.01 5.13 12.53
CA ALA A 52 10.82 4.29 12.58
C ALA A 52 10.10 4.23 11.23
N ASN A 53 9.96 5.38 10.55
CA ASN A 53 9.38 5.49 9.22
C ASN A 53 10.20 4.69 8.20
N ASP A 54 11.51 4.89 8.14
CA ASP A 54 12.40 4.19 7.22
C ASP A 54 12.35 2.67 7.43
N LYS A 55 12.40 2.24 8.70
CA LYS A 55 12.29 0.82 9.05
C LYS A 55 10.96 0.21 8.59
N ALA A 56 9.86 0.92 8.83
CA ALA A 56 8.54 0.44 8.44
C ALA A 56 8.38 0.40 6.91
N ARG A 57 8.86 1.42 6.21
CA ARG A 57 8.86 1.48 4.74
C ARG A 57 9.67 0.34 4.13
N ALA A 58 10.84 0.02 4.69
CA ALA A 58 11.64 -1.13 4.25
C ALA A 58 10.93 -2.48 4.46
N ASP A 59 10.23 -2.68 5.58
CA ASP A 59 9.43 -3.90 5.81
C ASP A 59 8.26 -4.00 4.81
N LEU A 60 7.57 -2.89 4.55
CA LEU A 60 6.48 -2.83 3.58
C LEU A 60 6.95 -3.04 2.15
N GLU A 61 8.11 -2.51 1.77
CA GLU A 61 8.73 -2.76 0.46
C GLU A 61 8.97 -4.26 0.24
N GLN A 62 9.50 -4.96 1.25
CA GLN A 62 9.75 -6.39 1.20
C GLN A 62 8.45 -7.20 1.02
N ARG A 63 7.39 -6.80 1.73
CA ARG A 63 6.06 -7.40 1.60
C ARG A 63 5.47 -7.16 0.21
N LEU A 64 5.57 -5.94 -0.31
CA LEU A 64 5.12 -5.59 -1.67
C LEU A 64 5.89 -6.37 -2.73
N SER A 65 7.21 -6.50 -2.59
CA SER A 65 8.03 -7.30 -3.51
C SER A 65 7.58 -8.76 -3.54
N THR A 66 7.24 -9.32 -2.39
CA THR A 66 6.69 -10.68 -2.29
C THR A 66 5.30 -10.77 -2.91
N LEU A 67 4.44 -9.78 -2.68
CA LEU A 67 3.06 -9.74 -3.17
C LEU A 67 2.97 -9.58 -4.69
N LEU A 68 3.81 -8.71 -5.26
CA LEU A 68 3.79 -8.36 -6.69
C LEU A 68 4.59 -9.33 -7.55
N GLY A 69 5.58 -10.00 -6.96
CA GLY A 69 6.46 -10.91 -7.68
C GLY A 69 7.44 -10.18 -8.62
N PRO A 70 8.08 -10.91 -9.56
CA PRO A 70 9.09 -10.34 -10.44
C PRO A 70 8.47 -9.32 -11.41
N PHE A 71 9.16 -8.19 -11.57
CA PHE A 71 8.81 -7.14 -12.53
C PHE A 71 9.83 -7.08 -13.67
N THR A 72 9.35 -7.02 -14.91
CA THR A 72 10.23 -6.87 -16.08
C THR A 72 9.52 -6.09 -17.18
N VAL A 73 9.90 -4.82 -17.35
CA VAL A 73 9.48 -3.96 -18.45
C VAL A 73 10.72 -3.34 -19.09
N LYS A 74 10.78 -3.36 -20.43
CA LYS A 74 11.94 -2.83 -21.17
C LYS A 74 12.13 -1.35 -20.86
N GLY A 75 13.36 -0.97 -20.52
CA GLY A 75 13.72 0.42 -20.21
C GLY A 75 13.50 0.83 -18.75
N PHE A 76 13.01 -0.08 -17.91
CA PHE A 76 12.78 0.16 -16.48
C PHE A 76 13.61 -0.77 -15.60
N PRO A 77 14.00 -0.34 -14.39
CA PRO A 77 14.71 -1.19 -13.45
C PRO A 77 13.81 -2.33 -12.98
N ALA A 78 14.37 -3.55 -12.90
CA ALA A 78 13.64 -4.72 -12.40
C ALA A 78 13.34 -4.60 -10.90
N ALA A 79 14.27 -4.04 -10.14
CA ALA A 79 14.03 -3.67 -8.74
C ALA A 79 13.20 -2.39 -8.69
N GLY A 80 12.20 -2.36 -7.81
CA GLY A 80 11.42 -1.18 -7.50
C GLY A 80 11.55 -0.84 -6.02
N THR A 81 11.30 0.42 -5.69
CA THR A 81 11.26 0.91 -4.30
C THR A 81 9.83 1.17 -3.89
N ILE A 82 9.53 1.13 -2.58
CA ILE A 82 8.19 1.46 -2.09
C ILE A 82 7.76 2.86 -2.55
N ASN A 83 6.55 2.93 -3.11
CA ASN A 83 6.00 4.17 -3.66
C ASN A 83 5.51 5.15 -2.58
N ILE A 84 5.14 4.66 -1.40
CA ILE A 84 4.80 5.50 -0.25
C ILE A 84 6.09 6.12 0.30
N GLU A 85 6.09 7.44 0.45
CA GLU A 85 7.26 8.20 0.91
C GLU A 85 7.23 8.44 2.42
N SER A 86 6.04 8.61 3.02
CA SER A 86 5.87 8.68 4.47
C SER A 86 4.65 7.91 4.97
N LEU A 87 4.78 7.36 6.18
CA LEU A 87 3.69 6.75 6.95
C LEU A 87 3.20 7.69 8.07
N SER A 88 3.77 8.88 8.20
CA SER A 88 3.26 9.95 9.06
C SER A 88 2.23 10.78 8.30
N SER A 89 1.06 11.01 8.89
CA SER A 89 0.05 11.91 8.30
C SER A 89 0.45 13.38 8.27
N SER A 90 1.54 13.77 8.96
CA SER A 90 2.05 15.13 8.99
C SER A 90 3.06 15.43 7.88
N ASP A 91 3.52 14.40 7.17
CA ASP A 91 4.54 14.53 6.13
C ASP A 91 3.96 14.48 4.72
N VAL A 92 4.68 15.14 3.81
CA VAL A 92 4.48 14.99 2.37
C VAL A 92 4.71 13.53 1.97
N GLY A 93 3.86 13.02 1.07
CA GLY A 93 3.94 11.65 0.58
C GLY A 93 3.22 10.59 1.45
N PHE A 94 2.50 11.03 2.49
CA PHE A 94 1.50 10.20 3.16
C PHE A 94 0.29 9.89 2.28
N GLY A 95 -0.26 8.68 2.41
CA GLY A 95 -1.49 8.30 1.71
C GLY A 95 -1.34 8.14 0.20
N MET A 96 -0.11 7.97 -0.30
CA MET A 96 0.17 7.57 -1.67
C MET A 96 -0.29 6.13 -1.94
N LEU A 97 -0.41 5.77 -3.22
CA LEU A 97 -0.80 4.42 -3.62
C LEU A 97 0.26 3.39 -3.17
N ASP A 98 -0.17 2.31 -2.55
CA ASP A 98 0.69 1.17 -2.23
C ASP A 98 1.18 0.48 -3.51
N GLY A 99 2.49 0.34 -3.64
CA GLY A 99 3.10 -0.30 -4.79
C GLY A 99 4.61 -0.15 -4.80
N LEU A 100 5.24 -0.78 -5.79
CA LEU A 100 6.66 -0.60 -6.08
C LEU A 100 6.83 0.31 -7.29
N ARG A 101 7.59 1.39 -7.10
CA ARG A 101 7.99 2.29 -8.18
C ARG A 101 9.24 1.76 -8.85
N HIS A 102 9.16 1.61 -10.16
CA HIS A 102 10.25 1.29 -11.06
C HIS A 102 10.52 2.52 -11.93
N GLY A 103 11.65 3.19 -11.72
CA GLY A 103 11.99 4.39 -12.47
C GLY A 103 13.14 5.15 -11.82
N THR A 104 13.38 6.36 -12.31
CA THR A 104 14.29 7.33 -11.70
C THR A 104 13.49 8.48 -11.10
N GLU A 105 14.12 9.25 -10.21
CA GLU A 105 13.50 10.42 -9.56
C GLU A 105 12.98 11.44 -10.58
N ASP A 106 13.81 11.82 -11.56
CA ASP A 106 13.47 12.84 -12.57
C ASP A 106 12.95 12.26 -13.91
N GLY A 107 12.57 10.99 -13.94
CA GLY A 107 12.26 10.29 -15.20
C GLY A 107 10.91 9.61 -15.21
N PRO A 108 10.53 8.97 -16.33
CA PRO A 108 9.36 8.13 -16.38
C PRO A 108 9.44 7.05 -15.29
N SER A 109 8.31 6.80 -14.62
CA SER A 109 8.21 5.78 -13.60
C SER A 109 6.94 4.95 -13.79
N ILE A 110 7.02 3.69 -13.38
CA ILE A 110 5.88 2.76 -13.33
C ILE A 110 5.68 2.38 -11.86
N VAL A 111 4.46 2.53 -11.35
CA VAL A 111 4.09 1.99 -10.04
C VAL A 111 3.34 0.67 -10.26
N ALA A 112 3.97 -0.43 -9.86
CA ALA A 112 3.35 -1.75 -9.84
C ALA A 112 2.54 -1.91 -8.55
N SER A 113 1.26 -2.25 -8.69
CA SER A 113 0.33 -2.50 -7.58
C SER A 113 -0.64 -3.61 -7.95
N THR A 114 -1.41 -4.11 -6.98
CA THR A 114 -2.52 -5.03 -7.23
C THR A 114 -3.82 -4.25 -7.41
N ARG A 115 -4.81 -4.84 -8.10
CA ARG A 115 -6.13 -4.23 -8.22
C ARG A 115 -6.76 -3.96 -6.85
N GLY A 116 -6.65 -4.90 -5.91
CA GLY A 116 -7.23 -4.76 -4.58
C GLY A 116 -6.64 -3.60 -3.79
N LEU A 117 -5.32 -3.37 -3.89
CA LEU A 117 -4.67 -2.22 -3.27
C LEU A 117 -5.13 -0.89 -3.88
N VAL A 118 -5.23 -0.82 -5.21
CA VAL A 118 -5.73 0.39 -5.89
C VAL A 118 -7.17 0.70 -5.51
N GLU A 119 -8.05 -0.30 -5.48
CA GLU A 119 -9.45 -0.12 -5.08
C GLU A 119 -9.60 0.33 -3.62
N ARG A 120 -8.82 -0.25 -2.70
CA ARG A 120 -8.78 0.21 -1.29
C ARG A 120 -8.28 1.64 -1.17
N TRP A 121 -7.23 1.99 -1.92
CA TRP A 121 -6.71 3.35 -1.93
C TRP A 121 -7.75 4.34 -2.46
N LEU A 122 -8.41 4.06 -3.58
CA LEU A 122 -9.50 4.89 -4.11
C LEU A 122 -10.64 5.06 -3.09
N GLN A 123 -11.00 4.00 -2.38
CA GLN A 123 -12.02 4.07 -1.33
C GLN A 123 -11.59 4.97 -0.16
N SER A 124 -10.31 4.97 0.21
CA SER A 124 -9.78 5.87 1.25
C SER A 124 -9.84 7.35 0.83
N ARG A 125 -9.80 7.63 -0.48
CA ARG A 125 -9.91 8.99 -1.04
C ARG A 125 -11.36 9.46 -1.25
N ALA A 126 -12.35 8.60 -1.04
CA ALA A 126 -13.75 8.90 -1.36
C ALA A 126 -14.34 10.11 -0.58
N ALA A 127 -13.73 10.45 0.56
CA ALA A 127 -14.12 11.60 1.38
C ALA A 127 -13.56 12.94 0.87
N GLU A 128 -12.71 12.94 -0.17
CA GLU A 128 -12.17 14.17 -0.76
C GLU A 128 -13.31 15.04 -1.32
N THR A 129 -13.26 16.32 -0.98
CA THR A 129 -14.27 17.32 -1.35
C THR A 129 -13.72 18.39 -2.29
N ASP A 130 -12.40 18.54 -2.37
CA ASP A 130 -11.77 19.39 -3.38
C ASP A 130 -12.03 18.80 -4.77
N ALA A 131 -12.63 19.61 -5.64
CA ALA A 131 -13.01 19.18 -6.99
C ALA A 131 -11.80 18.77 -7.84
N ASP A 132 -10.64 19.37 -7.60
CA ASP A 132 -9.42 19.11 -8.39
C ASP A 132 -8.70 17.84 -7.92
N LEU A 133 -8.95 17.39 -6.69
CA LEU A 133 -8.35 16.18 -6.10
C LEU A 133 -9.34 15.00 -6.04
N LYS A 134 -10.62 15.24 -6.24
CA LYS A 134 -11.65 14.20 -6.11
C LYS A 134 -11.47 13.09 -7.14
N LEU A 135 -11.30 11.87 -6.64
CA LEU A 135 -11.22 10.66 -7.45
C LEU A 135 -12.54 9.88 -7.40
N PRO A 136 -12.97 9.26 -8.52
CA PRO A 136 -14.03 8.28 -8.49
C PRO A 136 -13.54 7.01 -7.77
N THR A 137 -14.43 6.30 -7.10
CA THR A 137 -14.09 5.04 -6.42
C THR A 137 -13.92 3.86 -7.39
N GLY A 138 -14.40 4.00 -8.63
CA GLY A 138 -14.26 2.98 -9.66
C GLY A 138 -12.91 3.04 -10.38
N PHE A 139 -12.20 1.90 -10.40
CA PHE A 139 -10.87 1.75 -11.00
C PHE A 139 -10.76 2.30 -12.43
N ASP A 140 -11.63 1.85 -13.35
CA ASP A 140 -11.56 2.25 -14.77
C ASP A 140 -11.85 3.74 -15.02
N ALA A 141 -12.63 4.37 -14.13
CA ALA A 141 -12.90 5.79 -14.20
C ALA A 141 -11.72 6.60 -13.66
N ALA A 142 -11.08 6.12 -12.59
CA ALA A 142 -9.94 6.79 -11.97
C ALA A 142 -8.73 6.84 -12.89
N LEU A 143 -8.42 5.75 -13.61
CA LEU A 143 -7.27 5.68 -14.54
C LEU A 143 -7.31 6.68 -15.71
N LYS A 144 -8.44 7.35 -15.93
CA LYS A 144 -8.61 8.35 -16.99
C LYS A 144 -8.34 9.78 -16.53
N LEU A 145 -8.07 9.98 -15.24
CA LEU A 145 -7.90 11.30 -14.64
C LEU A 145 -6.44 11.56 -14.34
N ASP A 146 -5.93 12.72 -14.76
CA ASP A 146 -4.58 13.16 -14.40
C ASP A 146 -4.41 13.25 -12.86
N ALA A 147 -5.46 13.66 -12.16
CA ALA A 147 -5.51 13.72 -10.70
C ALA A 147 -5.22 12.36 -10.03
N PHE A 148 -5.57 11.23 -10.69
CA PHE A 148 -5.23 9.91 -10.18
C PHE A 148 -3.71 9.72 -10.16
N TYR A 149 -3.04 10.01 -11.28
CA TYR A 149 -1.60 9.80 -11.42
C TYR A 149 -0.79 10.78 -10.56
N THR A 150 -1.22 12.04 -10.47
CA THR A 150 -0.62 13.02 -9.57
C THR A 150 -0.64 12.50 -8.13
N GLN A 151 -1.81 12.06 -7.64
CA GLN A 151 -1.95 11.62 -6.25
C GLN A 151 -1.36 10.24 -5.96
N ALA A 152 -1.29 9.36 -6.95
CA ALA A 152 -0.76 8.03 -6.79
C ALA A 152 0.78 7.98 -6.88
N ILE A 153 1.40 8.82 -7.71
CA ILE A 153 2.80 8.69 -8.13
C ILE A 153 3.64 9.95 -7.79
N GLY A 154 3.07 11.08 -7.41
CA GLY A 154 3.87 12.28 -7.11
C GLY A 154 3.44 12.92 -5.81
N SER A 155 4.31 12.93 -4.81
CA SER A 155 4.10 13.78 -3.63
C SER A 155 4.39 15.25 -3.92
N ASP A 156 5.36 15.51 -4.81
CA ASP A 156 5.85 16.85 -5.19
C ASP A 156 6.03 17.04 -6.71
N ALA A 157 5.39 16.17 -7.53
CA ALA A 157 5.46 16.21 -8.98
C ALA A 157 4.07 16.09 -9.62
N ALA A 158 3.81 16.92 -10.63
CA ALA A 158 2.58 16.85 -11.42
C ALA A 158 2.71 15.80 -12.54
N PHE A 159 1.63 15.06 -12.78
CA PHE A 159 1.54 14.19 -13.95
C PHE A 159 1.60 15.00 -15.26
N THR A 160 2.43 14.56 -16.21
CA THR A 160 2.62 15.24 -17.51
C THR A 160 2.16 14.41 -18.71
N GLY A 161 2.04 13.09 -18.56
CA GLY A 161 1.59 12.20 -19.63
C GLY A 161 1.98 10.74 -19.39
N THR A 162 1.40 9.84 -20.19
CA THR A 162 1.76 8.42 -20.22
C THR A 162 2.80 8.14 -21.30
N LEU A 163 3.56 7.06 -21.14
CA LEU A 163 4.40 6.55 -22.22
C LEU A 163 3.54 5.85 -23.29
N ASP A 164 3.91 6.05 -24.55
CA ASP A 164 3.43 5.23 -25.67
C ASP A 164 4.31 3.98 -25.76
N PHE A 165 3.73 2.80 -25.52
CA PHE A 165 4.42 1.51 -25.63
C PHE A 165 4.01 0.75 -26.89
#